data_AF-A0A941RVG3-F1
#
_entry.id   AF-A0A941RVG3-F1
#
_cell.length_a   1.000
_cell.length_b   1.000
_cell.length_c   1.000
_cell.angle_alpha   90.00
_cell.angle_beta   90.00
_cell.angle_gamma   90.00
#
_symmetry.space_group_name_H-M   'P 1'
#
loop_
_entity.id
_entity.type
_entity.pdbx_description
1 polymer ?
#
loop_
_entity_poly.entity_id
_entity_poly.type
_entity_poly.pdbx_seq_one_letter_code
_entity_poly.pdbx_strand_id
1 'polypeptide(L)'
;MTTRNALIKQARGTGRRGGFSIVVLVCLLISTMVLASLLRIMWLHSRQTGREQTRVQAVWLAEAGLDRAADRLQRDRNYAGETWKIANTTLGGREGASVVIRVEPDTTQLLQRLIVVEATFPEQGPDHARVTRQTTVTLRGEE
;
A
#
# COMPACT_ATOMS: atom_id res chain seq x y z
N MET A 1 74.51 -6.84 15.56
CA MET A 1 73.99 -5.48 15.83
C MET A 1 74.09 -4.66 14.54
N THR A 2 73.18 -3.69 14.35
CA THR A 2 73.09 -2.70 13.24
C THR A 2 72.05 -2.94 12.12
N THR A 3 70.78 -2.80 12.52
CA THR A 3 69.69 -1.96 11.97
C THR A 3 69.59 -1.56 10.48
N ARG A 4 68.41 -1.92 9.93
CA ARG A 4 67.32 -1.06 9.35
C ARG A 4 67.46 -0.41 7.96
N ASN A 5 66.45 -0.78 7.17
CA ASN A 5 65.45 0.06 6.50
C ASN A 5 65.66 0.56 5.08
N ALA A 6 64.64 0.17 4.29
CA ALA A 6 63.86 0.98 3.38
C ALA A 6 64.55 1.44 2.10
N LEU A 7 63.92 1.08 0.98
CA LEU A 7 63.17 2.07 0.22
C LEU A 7 62.25 1.31 -0.73
N ILE A 8 60.96 1.28 -0.39
CA ILE A 8 59.89 1.07 -1.38
C ILE A 8 60.08 2.19 -2.38
N LYS A 9 60.65 1.86 -3.54
CA LYS A 9 60.97 2.79 -4.61
C LYS A 9 59.66 3.17 -5.29
N GLN A 10 58.94 4.10 -4.68
CA GLN A 10 57.71 4.66 -5.21
C GLN A 10 58.09 5.48 -6.46
N ALA A 11 57.93 4.86 -7.64
CA ALA A 11 58.21 5.48 -8.92
C ALA A 11 57.28 6.67 -9.14
N ARG A 12 57.81 7.88 -8.94
CA ARG A 12 57.16 9.16 -9.27
C ARG A 12 57.13 9.35 -10.78
N GLY A 13 56.00 9.03 -11.39
CA GLY A 13 55.67 9.46 -12.75
C GLY A 13 55.02 10.83 -12.73
N THR A 14 55.77 11.86 -13.08
CA THR A 14 55.33 13.25 -13.20
C THR A 14 54.66 13.49 -14.56
N GLY A 15 53.59 14.29 -14.59
CA GLY A 15 52.99 14.87 -15.81
C GLY A 15 51.67 14.25 -16.32
N ARG A 16 51.51 12.92 -16.36
CA ARG A 16 50.30 12.27 -16.95
C ARG A 16 49.44 11.48 -15.95
N ARG A 17 49.93 11.29 -14.72
CA ARG A 17 49.25 10.51 -13.67
C ARG A 17 48.21 11.31 -12.87
N GLY A 18 48.34 12.64 -12.84
CA GLY A 18 47.36 13.51 -12.16
C GLY A 18 45.99 13.49 -12.85
N GLY A 19 45.96 13.55 -14.18
CA GLY A 19 44.71 13.50 -14.95
C GLY A 19 43.96 12.18 -14.79
N PHE A 20 44.67 11.05 -14.76
CA PHE A 20 44.05 9.74 -14.55
C PHE A 20 43.39 9.63 -13.17
N SER A 21 44.04 10.12 -12.11
CA SER A 21 43.43 10.15 -10.77
C SER A 21 42.19 11.03 -10.70
N ILE A 22 42.18 12.17 -11.41
CA ILE A 22 41.00 13.05 -11.49
C ILE A 22 39.84 12.31 -12.18
N VAL A 23 40.10 11.64 -13.31
CA VAL A 23 39.07 10.87 -14.02
C VAL A 23 38.49 9.77 -13.13
N VAL A 24 39.34 8.99 -12.45
CA VAL A 24 38.88 7.94 -11.52
C VAL A 24 38.05 8.52 -10.37
N LEU A 25 38.47 9.67 -9.82
CA LEU A 25 37.75 10.32 -8.73
C LEU A 25 36.38 10.85 -9.18
N VAL A 26 36.31 11.43 -10.38
CA VAL A 26 35.04 11.86 -10.98
C VAL A 26 34.13 10.65 -11.24
N CYS A 27 34.65 9.56 -11.80
CA CYS A 27 33.88 8.33 -11.98
C CYS A 27 33.38 7.74 -10.66
N LEU A 28 34.21 7.77 -9.61
CA LEU A 28 33.82 7.31 -8.28
C LEU A 28 32.72 8.19 -7.68
N LEU A 29 32.84 9.51 -7.82
CA LEU A 29 31.85 10.48 -7.33
C LEU A 29 30.51 10.31 -8.06
N ILE A 30 30.53 10.13 -9.38
CA ILE A 30 29.32 9.82 -10.15
C ILE A 30 28.72 8.49 -9.69
N SER A 31 29.54 7.45 -9.53
CA SER A 31 29.08 6.12 -9.10
C SER A 31 28.45 6.15 -7.70
N THR A 32 29.03 6.89 -6.76
CA THR A 32 28.47 7.04 -5.41
C THR A 32 27.18 7.85 -5.42
N MET A 33 27.07 8.90 -6.24
CA MET A 33 25.82 9.64 -6.43
C MET A 33 24.72 8.76 -7.02
N VAL A 34 25.03 7.92 -8.01
CA VAL A 34 24.06 6.97 -8.58
C VAL A 34 23.61 5.96 -7.52
N LEU A 35 24.55 5.36 -6.79
CA LEU A 35 24.24 4.39 -5.74
C LEU A 35 23.39 5.00 -4.63
N ALA A 36 23.73 6.20 -4.17
CA ALA A 36 22.95 6.94 -3.17
C ALA A 36 21.52 7.25 -3.65
N SER A 37 21.38 7.61 -4.93
CA SER A 37 20.07 7.87 -5.54
C SER A 37 19.21 6.61 -5.60
N LEU A 38 19.79 5.47 -5.98
CA LEU A 38 19.08 4.19 -6.02
C LEU A 38 18.62 3.75 -4.62
N LEU A 39 19.47 3.88 -3.60
CA LEU A 39 19.11 3.58 -2.21
C LEU A 39 17.94 4.44 -1.73
N ARG A 40 17.95 5.74 -2.07
CA ARG A 40 16.86 6.66 -1.74
C ARG A 40 15.56 6.29 -2.44
N ILE A 41 15.62 5.91 -3.72
CA ILE A 41 14.45 5.45 -4.49
C ILE A 41 13.89 4.17 -3.87
N MET A 42 14.73 3.21 -3.50
CA MET A 42 14.31 1.95 -2.88
C MET A 42 13.59 2.17 -1.56
N TRP A 43 14.09 3.08 -0.71
CA TRP A 43 13.43 3.48 0.53
C TRP A 43 12.10 4.21 0.32
N LEU A 44 12.00 5.04 -0.72
CA LEU A 44 10.74 5.73 -1.03
C LEU A 44 9.71 4.74 -1.58
N HIS A 45 10.16 3.80 -2.42
CA HIS A 45 9.31 2.80 -3.06
C HIS A 45 8.69 1.86 -2.04
N SER A 46 9.45 1.41 -1.03
CA SER A 46 8.93 0.50 0.00
C SER A 46 7.75 1.10 0.77
N ARG A 47 7.72 2.42 0.98
CA ARG A 47 6.58 3.11 1.62
C ARG A 47 5.38 3.28 0.71
N GLN A 48 5.61 3.45 -0.60
CA GLN A 48 4.53 3.59 -1.57
C GLN A 48 3.82 2.26 -1.82
N THR A 49 4.55 1.15 -1.90
CA THR A 49 3.98 -0.20 -2.09
C THR A 49 3.02 -0.57 -0.96
N GLY A 50 3.37 -0.25 0.28
CA GLY A 50 2.50 -0.53 1.44
C GLY A 50 1.15 0.17 1.36
N ARG A 51 1.14 1.46 1.00
CA ARG A 51 -0.10 2.24 0.90
C ARG A 51 -1.03 1.76 -0.22
N GLU A 52 -0.47 1.40 -1.36
CA GLU A 52 -1.27 0.87 -2.46
C GLU A 52 -1.87 -0.49 -2.10
N GLN A 53 -1.11 -1.36 -1.45
CA GLN A 53 -1.62 -2.63 -0.93
C GLN A 53 -2.78 -2.40 0.04
N THR A 54 -2.63 -1.49 1.01
CA THR A 54 -3.69 -1.15 1.96
C THR A 54 -4.94 -0.65 1.27
N ARG A 55 -4.78 0.21 0.25
CA ARG A 55 -5.89 0.74 -0.55
C ARG A 55 -6.62 -0.38 -1.31
N VAL A 56 -5.89 -1.26 -1.98
CA VAL A 56 -6.46 -2.41 -2.71
C VAL A 56 -7.23 -3.34 -1.75
N GLN A 57 -6.67 -3.61 -0.57
CA GLN A 57 -7.35 -4.41 0.45
C GLN A 57 -8.67 -3.77 0.90
N ALA A 58 -8.68 -2.44 1.12
CA ALA A 58 -9.91 -1.71 1.45
C ALA A 58 -10.94 -1.76 0.30
N VAL A 59 -10.49 -1.72 -0.96
CA VAL A 59 -11.39 -1.89 -2.12
C VAL A 59 -12.05 -3.27 -2.11
N TRP A 60 -11.28 -4.35 -1.97
CA TRP A 60 -11.83 -5.71 -1.93
C TRP A 60 -12.78 -5.93 -0.75
N LEU A 61 -12.49 -5.32 0.40
CA LEU A 61 -13.37 -5.37 1.56
C LEU A 61 -14.69 -4.62 1.31
N ALA A 62 -14.66 -3.50 0.59
CA ALA A 62 -15.86 -2.77 0.21
C ALA A 62 -16.72 -3.59 -0.78
N GLU A 63 -16.09 -4.25 -1.74
CA GLU A 63 -16.76 -5.15 -2.69
C GLU A 63 -17.39 -6.36 -1.98
N ALA A 64 -16.64 -7.02 -1.09
CA ALA A 64 -17.16 -8.12 -0.28
C ALA A 64 -18.32 -7.67 0.62
N GLY A 65 -18.29 -6.44 1.12
CA GLY A 65 -19.40 -5.86 1.88
C GLY A 65 -20.64 -5.62 1.04
N LEU A 66 -20.52 -5.27 -0.25
CA LEU A 66 -21.66 -5.15 -1.17
C LEU A 66 -22.31 -6.51 -1.39
N ASP A 67 -21.51 -7.54 -1.69
CA ASP A 67 -22.01 -8.90 -1.89
C ASP A 67 -22.70 -9.43 -0.64
N ARG A 68 -22.10 -9.19 0.53
CA ARG A 68 -22.68 -9.52 1.83
C ARG A 68 -24.01 -8.82 2.06
N ALA A 69 -24.10 -7.53 1.75
CA ALA A 69 -25.34 -6.77 1.90
C ALA A 69 -26.44 -7.26 0.95
N ALA A 70 -26.09 -7.58 -0.29
CA ALA A 70 -27.02 -8.14 -1.26
C ALA A 70 -27.56 -9.50 -0.81
N ASP A 71 -26.70 -10.40 -0.30
CA ASP A 71 -27.09 -11.70 0.26
C ASP A 71 -27.99 -11.54 1.51
N ARG A 72 -27.68 -10.58 2.38
CA ARG A 72 -28.53 -10.24 3.54
C ARG A 72 -29.89 -9.71 3.11
N LEU A 73 -29.96 -8.80 2.14
CA LEU A 73 -31.20 -8.23 1.64
C LEU A 73 -32.12 -9.25 0.96
N GLN A 74 -31.54 -10.27 0.33
CA GLN A 74 -32.31 -11.38 -0.23
C GLN A 74 -32.98 -12.24 0.85
N ARG A 75 -32.33 -12.41 2.01
CA ARG A 75 -32.86 -13.18 3.15
C ARG A 75 -33.78 -12.35 4.05
N ASP A 76 -33.47 -11.06 4.20
CA ASP A 76 -34.21 -10.11 5.03
C ASP A 76 -34.33 -8.77 4.31
N ARG A 77 -35.53 -8.49 3.78
CA ARG A 77 -35.83 -7.24 3.06
C ARG A 77 -35.81 -6.00 3.95
N ASN A 78 -35.87 -6.17 5.27
CA ASN A 78 -35.83 -5.08 6.25
C ASN A 78 -34.41 -4.84 6.79
N TYR A 79 -33.40 -5.50 6.23
CA TYR A 79 -32.01 -5.28 6.59
C TYR A 79 -31.58 -3.83 6.32
N ALA A 80 -31.25 -3.09 7.38
CA ALA A 80 -30.86 -1.67 7.31
C ALA A 80 -29.34 -1.45 7.20
N GLY A 81 -28.53 -2.51 7.37
CA GLY A 81 -27.08 -2.41 7.43
C GLY A 81 -26.48 -3.07 8.68
N GLU A 82 -25.16 -3.16 8.72
CA GLU A 82 -24.39 -3.71 9.83
C GLU A 82 -22.95 -3.17 9.82
N THR A 83 -22.27 -3.27 10.96
CA THR A 83 -20.81 -3.09 11.03
C THR A 83 -20.17 -4.46 11.13
N TRP A 84 -19.50 -4.87 10.05
CA TRP A 84 -18.75 -6.11 10.00
C TRP A 84 -17.29 -5.86 10.40
N LYS A 85 -16.91 -6.34 11.59
CA LYS A 85 -15.52 -6.34 12.04
C LYS A 85 -14.83 -7.64 11.66
N ILE A 86 -13.65 -7.54 11.06
CA ILE A 86 -12.84 -8.66 10.60
C ILE A 86 -11.58 -8.71 11.43
N ALA A 87 -11.39 -9.82 12.15
CA ALA A 87 -10.20 -10.05 12.95
C ALA A 87 -8.96 -10.21 12.05
N ASN A 88 -7.80 -9.82 12.58
CA ASN A 88 -6.52 -9.95 11.90
C ASN A 88 -6.18 -11.41 11.52
N THR A 89 -6.58 -12.37 12.34
CA THR A 89 -6.42 -13.81 12.10
C THR A 89 -7.13 -14.28 10.83
N THR A 90 -8.29 -13.71 10.52
CA THR A 90 -9.06 -14.03 9.30
C THR A 90 -8.41 -13.42 8.05
N LEU A 91 -7.76 -12.26 8.18
CA LEU A 91 -7.07 -11.58 7.07
C LEU A 91 -5.66 -12.14 6.81
N GLY A 92 -5.18 -13.07 7.65
CA GLY A 92 -3.81 -13.61 7.57
C GLY A 92 -2.72 -12.57 7.87
N GLY A 93 -3.09 -11.46 8.49
CA GLY A 93 -2.23 -10.30 8.73
C GLY A 93 -2.12 -9.95 10.21
N ARG A 94 -1.43 -8.85 10.50
CA ARG A 94 -1.30 -8.31 11.87
C ARG A 94 -2.46 -7.39 12.25
N GLU A 95 -3.15 -6.86 11.26
CA GLU A 95 -4.15 -5.80 11.40
C GLU A 95 -5.55 -6.29 11.03
N GLY A 96 -6.56 -5.81 11.76
CA GLY A 96 -7.96 -6.08 11.47
C GLY A 96 -8.56 -5.09 10.47
N ALA A 97 -9.82 -5.30 10.10
CA ALA A 97 -10.58 -4.38 9.25
C ALA A 97 -11.98 -4.13 9.80
N SER A 98 -12.57 -3.00 9.43
CA SER A 98 -13.96 -2.67 9.72
C SER A 98 -14.68 -2.28 8.44
N VAL A 99 -15.83 -2.91 8.19
CA VAL A 99 -16.69 -2.63 7.05
C VAL A 99 -18.06 -2.19 7.56
N VAL A 100 -18.43 -0.94 7.31
CA VAL A 100 -19.73 -0.38 7.67
C VAL A 100 -20.64 -0.44 6.46
N ILE A 101 -21.76 -1.15 6.59
CA ILE A 101 -22.78 -1.33 5.57
C ILE A 101 -24.01 -0.53 6.01
N ARG A 102 -24.55 0.28 5.11
CA ARG A 102 -25.83 0.99 5.28
C ARG A 102 -26.71 0.68 4.08
N VAL A 103 -27.99 0.44 4.34
CA VAL A 103 -28.99 0.26 3.29
C VAL A 103 -30.01 1.38 3.42
N GLU A 104 -30.12 2.19 2.39
CA GLU A 104 -31.05 3.30 2.31
C GLU A 104 -32.21 2.91 1.38
N PRO A 105 -33.47 3.10 1.82
CA PRO A 105 -34.62 2.94 0.93
C PRO A 105 -34.59 4.02 -0.15
N ASP A 106 -34.81 3.63 -1.41
CA ASP A 106 -35.03 4.61 -2.47
C ASP A 106 -36.46 5.15 -2.36
N THR A 107 -36.59 6.45 -2.06
CA THR A 107 -37.87 7.16 -1.90
C THR A 107 -38.67 7.22 -3.20
N THR A 108 -38.03 7.00 -4.35
CA THR A 108 -38.64 7.08 -5.69
C THR A 108 -39.02 5.71 -6.22
N GLN A 109 -38.27 4.66 -5.87
CA GLN A 109 -38.54 3.29 -6.30
C GLN A 109 -38.60 2.34 -5.10
N LEU A 110 -39.81 1.99 -4.67
CA LEU A 110 -40.08 1.15 -3.48
C LEU A 110 -39.41 -0.24 -3.51
N LEU A 111 -39.04 -0.74 -4.69
CA LEU A 111 -38.34 -2.01 -4.87
C LEU A 111 -36.82 -1.84 -5.01
N GLN A 112 -36.28 -0.63 -5.08
CA GLN A 112 -34.84 -0.39 -5.10
C GLN A 112 -34.33 -0.06 -3.70
N ARG A 113 -33.13 -0.54 -3.40
CA ARG A 113 -32.39 -0.25 -2.18
C ARG A 113 -31.00 0.22 -2.57
N LEU A 114 -30.59 1.37 -2.05
CA LEU A 114 -29.22 1.84 -2.18
C LEU A 114 -28.39 1.21 -1.06
N ILE A 115 -27.40 0.43 -1.43
CA ILE A 115 -26.42 -0.14 -0.50
C ILE A 115 -25.19 0.76 -0.53
N VAL A 116 -24.80 1.30 0.62
CA VAL A 116 -23.57 2.06 0.81
C VAL A 116 -22.65 1.27 1.74
N VAL A 117 -21.48 0.92 1.24
CA VAL A 117 -20.47 0.15 1.97
C VAL A 117 -19.21 0.96 2.09
N GLU A 118 -18.68 0.97 3.30
CA GLU A 118 -17.47 1.69 3.63
C GLU A 118 -16.51 0.75 4.35
N ALA A 119 -15.40 0.44 3.69
CA ALA A 119 -14.37 -0.41 4.25
C ALA A 119 -13.18 0.43 4.72
N THR A 120 -12.68 0.13 5.91
CA THR A 120 -11.50 0.72 6.50
C THR A 120 -10.48 -0.37 6.81
N PHE A 121 -9.29 -0.25 6.24
CA PHE A 121 -8.18 -1.16 6.47
C PHE A 121 -6.84 -0.40 6.50
N PRO A 122 -5.94 -0.70 7.45
CA PRO A 122 -6.25 -1.36 8.71
C PRO A 122 -7.29 -0.59 9.53
N GLU A 123 -8.01 -1.28 10.43
CA GLU A 123 -9.02 -0.67 11.32
C GLU A 123 -8.41 0.44 12.21
N GLN A 124 -7.14 0.27 12.59
CA GLN A 124 -6.40 1.21 13.42
C GLN A 124 -5.00 1.41 12.85
N GLY A 125 -4.51 2.64 12.85
CA GLY A 125 -3.15 2.96 12.44
C GLY A 125 -3.06 4.24 11.59
N PRO A 126 -1.85 4.78 11.42
CA PRO A 126 -1.63 6.03 10.68
C PRO A 126 -1.77 5.87 9.16
N ASP A 127 -1.62 4.67 8.60
CA ASP A 127 -1.73 4.40 7.16
C ASP A 127 -3.07 3.72 6.79
N HIS A 128 -4.16 4.02 7.52
CA HIS A 128 -5.49 3.48 7.17
C HIS A 128 -5.98 4.02 5.83
N ALA A 129 -6.45 3.12 4.97
CA ALA A 129 -7.22 3.43 3.78
C ALA A 129 -8.71 3.23 4.05
N ARG A 130 -9.51 4.20 3.64
CA ARG A 130 -10.97 4.13 3.68
C ARG A 130 -11.51 4.21 2.27
N VAL A 131 -12.32 3.24 1.89
CA VAL A 131 -12.93 3.15 0.56
C VAL A 131 -14.42 3.00 0.71
N THR A 132 -15.17 3.86 0.01
CA THR A 132 -16.63 3.80 -0.06
C THR A 132 -17.04 3.30 -1.44
N ARG A 133 -17.97 2.35 -1.45
CA ARG A 133 -18.63 1.81 -2.64
C ARG A 133 -20.13 1.84 -2.41
N GLN A 134 -20.88 2.03 -3.49
CA GLN A 134 -22.34 1.99 -3.43
C GLN A 134 -22.89 1.28 -4.65
N THR A 135 -24.00 0.59 -4.47
CA THR A 135 -24.74 -0.05 -5.56
C THR A 135 -26.23 -0.02 -5.27
N THR A 136 -27.04 0.04 -6.32
CA THR A 136 -28.49 -0.06 -6.20
C THR A 136 -28.90 -1.49 -6.52
N VAL A 137 -29.68 -2.10 -5.62
CA VAL A 137 -30.21 -3.45 -5.82
C VAL A 137 -31.72 -3.39 -5.93
N THR A 138 -32.26 -4.06 -6.94
CA THR A 138 -33.71 -4.26 -7.09
C THR A 138 -34.12 -5.52 -6.34
N LEU A 139 -35.02 -5.36 -5.37
CA LEU A 139 -35.67 -6.46 -4.67
C LEU A 139 -36.63 -7.16 -5.64
N ARG A 140 -36.49 -8.48 -5.78
CA ARG A 140 -37.41 -9.29 -6.60
C ARG A 140 -38.79 -9.26 -5.94
N GLY A 141 -39.81 -8.75 -6.64
CA GLY A 141 -41.21 -8.89 -6.21
C GLY A 141 -41.56 -10.37 -6.09
N GLU A 142 -42.31 -10.74 -5.05
CA GLU A 142 -42.98 -12.05 -5.03
C GLU A 142 -44.08 -11.99 -6.10
N GLU A 143 -44.00 -12.88 -7.09
CA GLU A 143 -45.12 -13.18 -8.00
C GLU A 143 -46.14 -14.10 -7.33
#